data_AF-A0A087K2Z7-F1
#
_entry.id   AF-A0A087K2Z7-F1
#
_cell.length_a   1.000
_cell.length_b   1.000
_cell.length_c   1.000
_cell.angle_alpha   90.00
_cell.angle_beta   90.00
_cell.angle_gamma   90.00
#
_symmetry.space_group_name_H-M   'P 1'
#
loop_
_entity.id
_entity.type
_entity.pdbx_description
1 polymer ?
#
loop_
_entity_poly.entity_id
_entity_poly.type
_entity_poly.pdbx_seq_one_letter_code
_entity_poly.pdbx_strand_id
1 'polypeptide(L)'
;MSTDAQQQEQGGGGPDAVRDWQRWHEGRVVAVAAPYGPLSLTGTHWLSDYPEGRIPAVPGHWREDGDEVVLTAAPEDGIVVDGKPLTGEVRLGADRGPIDDSRVAQGERRLVVLRREGLWAVRDFDPGSPARHAFSTIEATPYDPRWTLSGTFRPYTDRTVRVANADGVERGLGLGGEIAFTVEGQEHTLQVAVEPDGSLWAVFADGTSGNSSYRFRFLRPGPPAADGRVSVDFNRALLPPCAFADHFICPFPPPGNMLTVAVAAGERNRIDA
;
A
#
# COMPACT_ATOMS: atom_id res chain seq x y z
N MET A 1 -10.48 -27.68 52.96
CA MET A 1 -9.99 -28.65 51.95
C MET A 1 -10.78 -28.33 50.68
N SER A 2 -10.31 -27.44 49.80
CA SER A 2 -9.32 -27.71 48.72
C SER A 2 -9.88 -28.79 47.78
N THR A 3 -10.27 -28.51 46.54
CA THR A 3 -9.47 -28.03 45.38
C THR A 3 -10.45 -27.53 44.30
N ASP A 4 -10.36 -26.29 43.81
CA ASP A 4 -9.56 -25.83 42.67
C ASP A 4 -9.28 -26.83 41.54
N ALA A 5 -9.83 -26.54 40.36
CA ALA A 5 -9.20 -26.76 39.07
C ALA A 5 -9.88 -25.85 38.01
N GLN A 6 -9.48 -24.58 38.01
CA GLN A 6 -9.37 -23.80 36.78
C GLN A 6 -8.38 -24.51 35.84
N GLN A 7 -8.67 -24.53 34.52
CA GLN A 7 -7.74 -24.29 33.40
C GLN A 7 -8.23 -25.01 32.14
N GLN A 8 -8.71 -24.23 31.17
CA GLN A 8 -8.25 -24.24 29.78
C GLN A 8 -8.95 -23.12 29.00
N GLU A 9 -8.49 -21.89 29.21
CA GLU A 9 -8.49 -20.89 28.15
C GLU A 9 -7.40 -21.32 27.16
N GLN A 10 -7.79 -22.06 26.12
CA GLN A 10 -6.87 -22.42 25.04
C GLN A 10 -6.62 -21.17 24.19
N GLY A 11 -5.35 -20.75 24.15
CA GLY A 11 -4.89 -19.55 23.46
C GLY A 11 -5.27 -19.50 21.99
N GLY A 12 -5.50 -18.28 21.48
CA GLY A 12 -5.96 -17.96 20.13
C GLY A 12 -4.99 -18.28 18.98
N GLY A 13 -4.17 -19.33 19.09
CA GLY A 13 -3.19 -19.77 18.10
C GLY A 13 -3.49 -21.15 17.50
N GLY A 14 -4.77 -21.49 17.29
CA GLY A 14 -5.16 -22.81 16.76
C GLY A 14 -4.78 -23.04 15.29
N PRO A 15 -4.93 -24.28 14.77
CA PRO A 15 -4.69 -24.64 13.36
C PRO A 15 -5.45 -23.77 12.36
N ASP A 16 -6.57 -23.19 12.76
CA ASP A 16 -7.36 -22.28 11.93
C ASP A 16 -6.66 -20.93 11.74
N ALA A 17 -6.06 -20.35 12.78
CA ALA A 17 -5.35 -19.08 12.68
C ALA A 17 -4.14 -19.17 11.73
N VAL A 18 -3.40 -20.28 11.78
CA VAL A 18 -2.28 -20.56 10.87
C VAL A 18 -2.77 -20.69 9.43
N ARG A 19 -3.86 -21.44 9.19
CA ARG A 19 -4.45 -21.60 7.86
C ARG A 19 -5.01 -20.29 7.32
N ASP A 20 -5.60 -19.47 8.18
CA ASP A 20 -6.12 -18.16 7.81
C ASP A 20 -5.00 -17.19 7.42
N TRP A 21 -3.89 -17.21 8.16
CA TRP A 21 -2.69 -16.45 7.83
C TRP A 21 -2.06 -16.93 6.51
N GLN A 22 -1.97 -18.23 6.27
CA GLN A 22 -1.48 -18.79 5.00
C GLN A 22 -2.32 -18.32 3.82
N ARG A 23 -3.66 -18.43 3.90
CA ARG A 23 -4.56 -17.95 2.83
C ARG A 23 -4.43 -16.44 2.61
N TRP A 24 -4.29 -15.66 3.69
CA TRP A 24 -4.03 -14.24 3.58
C TRP A 24 -2.73 -13.96 2.84
N HIS A 25 -1.65 -14.65 3.20
CA HIS A 25 -0.33 -14.47 2.59
C HIS A 25 -0.30 -14.91 1.11
N GLU A 26 -0.89 -16.05 0.78
CA GLU A 26 -1.07 -16.49 -0.61
C GLU A 26 -1.86 -15.46 -1.43
N GLY A 27 -2.95 -14.93 -0.85
CA GLY A 27 -3.72 -13.85 -1.45
C GLY A 27 -2.89 -12.58 -1.68
N ARG A 28 -1.97 -12.24 -0.76
CA ARG A 28 -1.02 -11.13 -0.92
C ARG A 28 -0.08 -11.36 -2.11
N VAL A 29 0.53 -12.54 -2.21
CA VAL A 29 1.43 -12.92 -3.32
C VAL A 29 0.69 -12.81 -4.66
N VAL A 30 -0.52 -13.35 -4.75
CA VAL A 30 -1.34 -13.25 -5.97
C VAL A 30 -1.71 -11.80 -6.29
N ALA A 31 -2.11 -11.01 -5.29
CA ALA A 31 -2.54 -9.63 -5.50
C ALA A 31 -1.40 -8.72 -5.97
N VAL A 32 -0.18 -8.88 -5.44
CA VAL A 32 0.96 -8.05 -5.88
C VAL A 32 1.40 -8.36 -7.31
N ALA A 33 1.25 -9.63 -7.72
CA ALA A 33 1.59 -10.15 -9.05
C ALA A 33 0.40 -10.21 -10.02
N ALA A 34 -0.76 -9.67 -9.65
CA ALA A 34 -1.89 -9.56 -10.55
C ALA A 34 -1.51 -8.73 -11.79
N PRO A 35 -2.17 -8.90 -12.96
CA PRO A 35 -1.84 -8.17 -14.19
C PRO A 35 -1.73 -6.65 -14.00
N TYR A 36 -2.58 -6.08 -13.14
CA TYR A 36 -2.56 -4.65 -12.79
C TYR A 36 -2.26 -4.40 -11.30
N GLY A 37 -1.58 -5.35 -10.66
CA GLY A 37 -1.11 -5.24 -9.28
C GLY A 37 0.15 -4.37 -9.15
N PRO A 38 0.63 -4.08 -7.92
CA PRO A 38 1.82 -3.28 -7.67
C PRO A 38 3.04 -3.54 -8.59
N LEU A 39 3.34 -4.80 -8.92
CA LEU A 39 4.50 -5.13 -9.77
C LEU A 39 4.35 -4.72 -11.23
N SER A 40 3.14 -4.43 -11.68
CA SER A 40 2.88 -3.95 -13.05
C SER A 40 3.11 -2.45 -13.23
N LEU A 41 3.25 -1.66 -12.16
CA LEU A 41 3.52 -0.23 -12.27
C LEU A 41 4.96 0.01 -12.74
N THR A 42 5.11 0.46 -13.98
CA THR A 42 6.41 0.75 -14.63
C THR A 42 6.75 2.23 -14.66
N GLY A 43 5.80 3.11 -14.30
CA GLY A 43 6.05 4.54 -14.28
C GLY A 43 4.95 5.35 -13.58
N THR A 44 5.36 6.41 -12.88
CA THR A 44 4.50 7.54 -12.53
C THR A 44 5.15 8.78 -13.15
N HIS A 45 4.49 9.39 -14.13
CA HIS A 45 5.03 10.51 -14.91
C HIS A 45 4.23 11.77 -14.61
N TRP A 46 4.83 12.73 -13.91
CA TRP A 46 4.22 14.03 -13.66
C TRP A 46 4.27 14.88 -14.94
N LEU A 47 3.13 15.41 -15.38
CA LEU A 47 3.09 16.16 -16.64
C LEU A 47 3.89 17.46 -16.57
N SER A 48 4.05 18.03 -15.37
CA SER A 48 4.94 19.17 -15.12
C SER A 48 6.40 18.93 -15.50
N ASP A 49 6.86 17.68 -15.46
CA ASP A 49 8.24 17.30 -15.83
C ASP A 49 8.42 17.17 -17.35
N TYR A 50 7.31 17.16 -18.10
CA TYR A 50 7.26 17.00 -19.56
C TYR A 50 6.43 18.13 -20.20
N PRO A 51 6.88 19.40 -20.15
CA PRO A 51 6.10 20.55 -20.61
C PRO A 51 5.76 20.48 -22.10
N GLU A 52 6.59 19.80 -22.90
CA GLU A 52 6.35 19.53 -24.33
C GLU A 52 5.46 18.31 -24.58
N GLY A 53 4.78 17.82 -23.55
CA GLY A 53 3.81 16.74 -23.55
C GLY A 53 4.31 15.36 -23.99
N ARG A 54 5.60 15.19 -24.22
CA ARG A 54 6.20 13.90 -24.60
C ARG A 54 6.80 13.21 -23.39
N ILE A 55 6.20 12.10 -23.00
CA ILE A 55 6.66 11.27 -21.88
C ILE A 55 7.45 10.08 -22.45
N PRO A 56 8.69 9.81 -22.00
CA PRO A 56 9.46 8.66 -22.46
C PRO A 56 8.70 7.35 -22.29
N ALA A 57 8.67 6.53 -23.35
CA ALA A 57 8.03 5.21 -23.41
C ALA A 57 6.50 5.18 -23.17
N VAL A 58 5.83 6.33 -23.07
CA VAL A 58 4.37 6.45 -23.03
C VAL A 58 3.90 7.09 -24.34
N PRO A 59 3.05 6.40 -25.13
CA PRO A 59 2.62 6.90 -26.44
C PRO A 59 1.74 8.15 -26.34
N GLY A 60 1.61 8.86 -27.47
CA GLY A 60 0.83 10.09 -27.55
C GLY A 60 1.49 11.31 -26.90
N HIS A 61 0.77 12.42 -26.94
CA HIS A 61 1.18 13.71 -26.39
C HIS A 61 0.21 14.15 -25.29
N TRP A 62 0.71 14.40 -24.09
CA TRP A 62 -0.04 14.61 -22.86
C TRP A 62 0.17 16.03 -22.35
N ARG A 63 -0.87 16.85 -22.27
CA ARG A 63 -0.76 18.24 -21.82
C ARG A 63 -1.78 18.56 -20.75
N GLU A 64 -1.37 19.29 -19.73
CA GLU A 64 -2.30 19.85 -18.75
C GLU A 64 -3.12 20.99 -19.37
N ASP A 65 -4.42 21.01 -19.09
CA ASP A 65 -5.32 22.10 -19.47
C ASP A 65 -6.31 22.39 -18.33
N GLY A 66 -5.82 23.12 -17.32
CA GLY A 66 -6.57 23.42 -16.11
C GLY A 66 -6.86 22.18 -15.28
N ASP A 67 -8.16 21.85 -15.16
CA ASP A 67 -8.65 20.71 -14.39
C ASP A 67 -8.81 19.43 -15.22
N GLU A 68 -8.19 19.37 -16.40
CA GLU A 68 -8.18 18.21 -17.28
C GLU A 68 -6.80 17.98 -17.91
N VAL A 69 -6.62 16.79 -18.48
CA VAL A 69 -5.48 16.40 -19.31
C VAL A 69 -5.96 16.24 -20.74
N VAL A 70 -5.22 16.83 -21.68
CA VAL A 70 -5.41 16.69 -23.12
C VAL A 70 -4.44 15.64 -23.63
N LEU A 71 -4.98 14.57 -24.23
CA LEU A 71 -4.21 13.53 -24.91
C LEU A 71 -4.42 13.65 -26.42
N THR A 72 -3.34 13.84 -27.16
CA THR A 72 -3.32 13.77 -28.63
C THR A 72 -2.59 12.50 -29.06
N ALA A 73 -3.19 11.71 -29.96
CA ALA A 73 -2.59 10.48 -30.48
C ALA A 73 -2.75 10.35 -32.00
N ALA A 74 -1.76 9.75 -32.64
CA ALA A 74 -1.82 9.30 -34.03
C ALA A 74 -2.22 7.80 -34.10
N PRO A 75 -2.70 7.29 -35.24
CA PRO A 75 -3.09 5.88 -35.36
C PRO A 75 -1.96 4.90 -34.98
N GLU A 76 -0.71 5.24 -35.28
CA GLU A 76 0.48 4.45 -34.97
C GLU A 76 0.81 4.35 -33.47
N ASP A 77 0.28 5.26 -32.64
CA ASP A 77 0.45 5.19 -31.17
C ASP A 77 -0.29 3.99 -30.57
N GLY A 78 -1.33 3.48 -31.27
CA GLY A 78 -2.12 2.33 -30.84
C GLY A 78 -2.95 2.60 -29.57
N ILE A 79 -3.26 3.86 -29.28
CA ILE A 79 -4.02 4.26 -28.10
C ILE A 79 -5.50 3.97 -28.31
N VAL A 80 -6.12 3.40 -27.28
CA VAL A 80 -7.56 3.16 -27.16
C VAL A 80 -8.08 3.97 -25.99
N VAL A 81 -9.17 4.72 -26.20
CA VAL A 81 -9.88 5.45 -25.15
C VAL A 81 -11.33 5.00 -25.06
N ASP A 82 -11.76 4.59 -23.86
CA ASP A 82 -13.11 4.04 -23.60
C ASP A 82 -13.48 2.91 -24.59
N GLY A 83 -12.52 2.05 -24.90
CA GLY A 83 -12.67 0.91 -25.81
C GLY A 83 -12.66 1.27 -27.31
N LYS A 84 -12.40 2.53 -27.69
CA LYS A 84 -12.34 2.97 -29.10
C LYS A 84 -10.93 3.46 -29.47
N PRO A 85 -10.38 3.09 -30.64
CA PRO A 85 -9.12 3.65 -31.12
C PRO A 85 -9.18 5.19 -31.15
N LEU A 86 -8.13 5.83 -30.63
CA LEU A 86 -8.00 7.28 -30.64
C LEU A 86 -7.18 7.73 -31.86
N THR A 87 -7.66 8.76 -32.55
CA THR A 87 -6.88 9.54 -33.51
C THR A 87 -7.29 11.00 -33.36
N GLY A 88 -6.32 11.88 -33.14
CA GLY A 88 -6.56 13.26 -32.76
C GLY A 88 -6.59 13.44 -31.24
N GLU A 89 -7.45 14.33 -30.74
CA GLU A 89 -7.42 14.82 -29.37
C GLU A 89 -8.60 14.30 -28.53
N VAL A 90 -8.34 14.04 -27.24
CA VAL A 90 -9.36 13.78 -26.22
C VAL A 90 -9.02 14.48 -24.90
N ARG A 91 -10.05 14.81 -24.12
CA ARG A 91 -9.91 15.40 -22.78
C ARG A 91 -10.25 14.36 -21.71
N LEU A 92 -9.41 14.30 -20.69
CA LEU A 92 -9.42 13.29 -19.65
C LEU A 92 -9.42 13.96 -18.28
N GLY A 93 -10.34 13.52 -17.42
CA GLY A 93 -10.22 13.74 -15.98
C GLY A 93 -9.41 12.62 -15.32
N ALA A 94 -9.19 12.74 -14.01
CA ALA A 94 -8.57 11.66 -13.24
C ALA A 94 -9.46 10.40 -13.25
N ASP A 95 -8.84 9.25 -13.52
CA ASP A 95 -9.45 7.94 -13.33
C ASP A 95 -9.82 7.76 -11.84
N ARG A 96 -11.00 7.19 -11.59
CA ARG A 96 -11.53 6.94 -10.23
C ARG A 96 -11.84 5.47 -9.96
N GLY A 97 -11.81 4.65 -11.01
CA GLY A 97 -12.12 3.23 -10.93
C GLY A 97 -10.88 2.36 -10.71
N PRO A 98 -11.09 1.04 -10.76
CA PRO A 98 -10.02 0.05 -10.88
C PRO A 98 -9.06 0.35 -12.04
N ILE A 99 -7.83 -0.16 -11.96
CA ILE A 99 -6.77 0.11 -12.96
C ILE A 99 -7.11 -0.52 -14.33
N ASP A 100 -7.72 -1.70 -14.33
CA ASP A 100 -8.19 -2.41 -15.53
C ASP A 100 -9.25 -1.63 -16.31
N ASP A 101 -10.05 -0.82 -15.59
CA ASP A 101 -11.07 0.09 -16.12
C ASP A 101 -10.50 1.45 -16.55
N SER A 102 -9.18 1.65 -16.52
CA SER A 102 -8.58 2.91 -16.96
C SER A 102 -9.05 3.27 -18.36
N ARG A 103 -9.42 4.54 -18.53
CA ARG A 103 -9.98 5.00 -19.80
C ARG A 103 -8.99 4.87 -20.95
N VAL A 104 -7.68 4.95 -20.69
CA VAL A 104 -6.64 4.92 -21.72
C VAL A 104 -5.87 3.61 -21.66
N ALA A 105 -5.80 2.92 -22.80
CA ALA A 105 -5.05 1.68 -22.96
C ALA A 105 -4.13 1.73 -24.19
N GLN A 106 -3.03 0.99 -24.14
CA GLN A 106 -2.17 0.68 -25.28
C GLN A 106 -1.88 -0.82 -25.26
N GLY A 107 -2.54 -1.59 -26.13
CA GLY A 107 -2.53 -3.05 -26.01
C GLY A 107 -3.04 -3.49 -24.63
N GLU A 108 -2.22 -4.24 -23.88
CA GLU A 108 -2.56 -4.65 -22.51
C GLU A 108 -2.18 -3.63 -21.44
N ARG A 109 -1.38 -2.60 -21.77
CA ARG A 109 -1.02 -1.54 -20.82
C ARG A 109 -2.23 -0.67 -20.46
N ARG A 110 -2.22 -0.13 -19.26
CA ARG A 110 -3.21 0.84 -18.75
C ARG A 110 -2.51 2.12 -18.35
N LEU A 111 -2.93 3.24 -18.94
CA LEU A 111 -2.37 4.57 -18.72
C LEU A 111 -3.33 5.37 -17.84
N VAL A 112 -3.14 5.26 -16.54
CA VAL A 112 -4.04 5.83 -15.52
C VAL A 112 -3.72 7.30 -15.31
N VAL A 113 -4.68 8.17 -15.64
CA VAL A 113 -4.57 9.60 -15.35
C VAL A 113 -4.97 9.83 -13.90
N LEU A 114 -4.11 10.53 -13.16
CA LEU A 114 -4.40 10.87 -11.77
C LEU A 114 -4.07 12.34 -11.49
N ARG A 115 -4.77 12.88 -10.50
CA ARG A 115 -4.45 14.19 -9.94
C ARG A 115 -4.09 14.06 -8.48
N ARG A 116 -2.95 14.61 -8.08
CA ARG A 116 -2.46 14.57 -6.71
C ARG A 116 -1.82 15.91 -6.36
N GLU A 117 -2.26 16.50 -5.26
CA GLU A 117 -1.74 17.80 -4.78
C GLU A 117 -1.84 18.91 -5.84
N GLY A 118 -2.88 18.86 -6.68
CA GLY A 118 -3.10 19.80 -7.77
C GLY A 118 -2.36 19.45 -9.07
N LEU A 119 -1.36 18.56 -9.02
CA LEU A 119 -0.55 18.16 -10.17
C LEU A 119 -1.15 16.95 -10.90
N TRP A 120 -0.98 16.93 -12.22
CA TRP A 120 -1.39 15.81 -13.06
C TRP A 120 -0.25 14.83 -13.28
N ALA A 121 -0.58 13.54 -13.28
CA ALA A 121 0.33 12.49 -13.67
C ALA A 121 -0.36 11.40 -14.48
N VAL A 122 0.44 10.69 -15.26
CA VAL A 122 0.06 9.44 -15.93
C VAL A 122 0.84 8.31 -15.29
N ARG A 123 0.13 7.30 -14.80
CA ARG A 123 0.72 6.04 -14.36
C ARG A 123 0.65 5.02 -15.47
N ASP A 124 1.76 4.36 -15.70
CA ASP A 124 1.88 3.31 -16.69
C ASP A 124 1.90 1.95 -15.98
N PHE A 125 0.85 1.17 -16.20
CA PHE A 125 0.73 -0.19 -15.72
C PHE A 125 0.89 -1.16 -16.89
N ASP A 126 1.95 -1.96 -16.85
CA ASP A 126 2.27 -2.99 -17.83
C ASP A 126 2.15 -4.39 -17.22
N PRO A 127 1.16 -5.21 -17.62
CA PRO A 127 1.05 -6.59 -17.15
C PRO A 127 2.21 -7.49 -17.61
N GLY A 128 2.96 -7.06 -18.63
CA GLY A 128 4.19 -7.69 -19.11
C GLY A 128 5.47 -7.20 -18.42
N SER A 129 5.37 -6.45 -17.30
CA SER A 129 6.54 -5.82 -16.70
C SER A 129 7.63 -6.83 -16.30
N PRO A 130 8.92 -6.52 -16.50
CA PRO A 130 10.01 -7.39 -16.06
C PRO A 130 9.95 -7.71 -14.56
N ALA A 131 9.54 -6.75 -13.73
CA ALA A 131 9.39 -6.95 -12.29
C ALA A 131 8.35 -8.02 -11.94
N ARG A 132 7.21 -8.04 -12.64
CA ARG A 132 6.18 -9.07 -12.45
C ARG A 132 6.64 -10.45 -12.91
N HIS A 133 7.42 -10.50 -13.99
CA HIS A 133 7.96 -11.76 -14.52
C HIS A 133 9.10 -12.33 -13.66
N ALA A 134 9.87 -11.47 -13.01
CA ALA A 134 10.94 -11.87 -12.09
C ALA A 134 10.42 -12.25 -10.70
N PHE A 135 9.26 -11.74 -10.29
CA PHE A 135 8.73 -11.96 -8.95
C PHE A 135 8.38 -13.43 -8.68
N SER A 136 8.90 -13.95 -7.57
CA SER A 136 8.61 -15.31 -7.08
C SER A 136 7.61 -15.33 -5.94
N THR A 137 7.88 -14.58 -4.86
CA THR A 137 7.04 -14.57 -3.66
C THR A 137 7.34 -13.37 -2.76
N ILE A 138 6.55 -13.20 -1.70
CA ILE A 138 6.87 -12.35 -0.57
C ILE A 138 7.44 -13.24 0.53
N GLU A 139 8.66 -12.97 0.99
CA GLU A 139 9.19 -13.62 2.19
C GLU A 139 8.36 -13.17 3.41
N ALA A 140 7.89 -14.11 4.23
CA ALA A 140 7.21 -13.82 5.49
C ALA A 140 7.63 -14.81 6.58
N THR A 141 7.71 -14.34 7.82
CA THR A 141 7.94 -15.23 8.97
C THR A 141 6.68 -16.04 9.28
N PRO A 142 6.81 -17.31 9.71
CA PRO A 142 5.66 -18.13 10.10
C PRO A 142 4.76 -17.45 11.14
N TYR A 143 3.47 -17.77 11.09
CA TYR A 143 2.51 -17.28 12.09
C TYR A 143 2.97 -17.61 13.51
N ASP A 144 2.97 -16.59 14.37
CA ASP A 144 3.25 -16.70 15.79
C ASP A 144 2.18 -15.94 16.58
N PRO A 145 1.36 -16.62 17.40
CA PRO A 145 0.26 -16.01 18.13
C PRO A 145 0.70 -14.93 19.12
N ARG A 146 1.98 -14.90 19.53
CA ARG A 146 2.51 -13.84 20.40
C ARG A 146 2.49 -12.46 19.73
N TRP A 147 2.40 -12.43 18.40
CA TRP A 147 2.34 -11.20 17.60
C TRP A 147 0.90 -10.77 17.24
N THR A 148 -0.10 -11.48 17.75
CA THR A 148 -1.50 -11.04 17.73
C THR A 148 -1.86 -10.46 19.10
N LEU A 149 -1.74 -9.14 19.22
CA LEU A 149 -1.85 -8.41 20.48
C LEU A 149 -3.22 -7.73 20.61
N SER A 150 -3.66 -7.50 21.84
CA SER A 150 -4.77 -6.58 22.11
C SER A 150 -4.22 -5.16 22.24
N GLY A 151 -4.84 -4.21 21.55
CA GLY A 151 -4.57 -2.79 21.67
C GLY A 151 -5.81 -1.98 22.05
N THR A 152 -5.58 -0.72 22.40
CA THR A 152 -6.62 0.27 22.67
C THR A 152 -6.42 1.48 21.76
N PHE A 153 -7.41 1.74 20.92
CA PHE A 153 -7.45 2.90 20.05
C PHE A 153 -7.87 4.15 20.82
N ARG A 154 -7.09 5.22 20.67
CA ARG A 154 -7.33 6.55 21.26
C ARG A 154 -7.46 7.54 20.10
N PRO A 155 -8.66 8.07 19.81
CA PRO A 155 -8.87 8.95 18.67
C PRO A 155 -8.23 10.32 18.87
N TYR A 156 -7.84 10.95 17.76
CA TYR A 156 -7.48 12.37 17.69
C TYR A 156 -8.65 13.17 17.10
N THR A 157 -8.73 14.47 17.44
CA THR A 157 -9.76 15.36 16.88
C THR A 157 -9.38 15.83 15.47
N ASP A 158 -8.19 16.39 15.31
CA ASP A 158 -7.58 16.73 14.02
C ASP A 158 -6.06 16.75 14.22
N ARG A 159 -5.35 15.89 13.50
CA ARG A 159 -3.90 15.82 13.56
C ARG A 159 -3.35 15.48 12.20
N THR A 160 -2.51 16.35 11.67
CA THR A 160 -1.73 16.09 10.47
C THR A 160 -0.25 16.27 10.79
N VAL A 161 0.57 15.31 10.38
CA VAL A 161 2.04 15.39 10.50
C VAL A 161 2.66 15.46 9.11
N ARG A 162 3.83 16.08 9.01
CA ARG A 162 4.62 16.09 7.77
C ARG A 162 5.58 14.91 7.79
N VAL A 163 5.53 14.10 6.73
CA VAL A 163 6.38 12.91 6.57
C VAL A 163 7.00 12.93 5.19
N ALA A 164 8.27 12.52 5.10
CA ALA A 164 8.88 12.23 3.82
C ALA A 164 8.14 11.06 3.15
N ASN A 165 8.09 11.07 1.82
CA ASN A 165 7.58 9.95 1.03
C ASN A 165 8.70 9.32 0.20
N ALA A 166 8.41 8.16 -0.40
CA ALA A 166 9.37 7.38 -1.17
C ALA A 166 10.01 8.14 -2.35
N ASP A 167 9.36 9.19 -2.86
CA ASP A 167 9.86 10.09 -3.90
C ASP A 167 10.69 11.26 -3.36
N GLY A 168 10.97 11.30 -2.06
CA GLY A 168 11.77 12.33 -1.39
C GLY A 168 11.00 13.60 -1.03
N VAL A 169 9.71 13.70 -1.36
CA VAL A 169 8.91 14.90 -1.08
C VAL A 169 8.13 14.71 0.21
N GLU A 170 8.22 15.70 1.11
CA GLU A 170 7.40 15.70 2.32
C GLU A 170 5.93 15.99 2.01
N ARG A 171 5.03 15.26 2.68
CA ARG A 171 3.58 15.41 2.54
C ARG A 171 2.86 15.36 3.88
N GLY A 172 1.65 15.92 3.92
CA GLY A 172 0.78 15.83 5.07
C GLY A 172 0.19 14.42 5.17
N LEU A 173 0.35 13.78 6.32
CA LEU A 173 -0.30 12.53 6.69
C LEU A 173 -1.32 12.82 7.79
N GLY A 174 -2.60 12.71 7.45
CA GLY A 174 -3.70 12.80 8.41
C GLY A 174 -3.73 11.58 9.32
N LEU A 175 -3.78 11.81 10.63
CA LEU A 175 -3.81 10.80 11.67
C LEU A 175 -5.13 10.92 12.44
N GLY A 176 -5.85 9.81 12.54
CA GLY A 176 -7.13 9.73 13.25
C GLY A 176 -7.01 9.24 14.70
N GLY A 177 -5.84 8.77 15.12
CA GLY A 177 -5.59 8.37 16.51
C GLY A 177 -4.28 7.63 16.69
N GLU A 178 -4.15 6.98 17.84
CA GLU A 178 -3.08 6.05 18.16
C GLU A 178 -3.62 4.75 18.74
N ILE A 179 -2.91 3.65 18.53
CA ILE A 179 -3.17 2.37 19.18
C ILE A 179 -2.09 2.16 20.24
N ALA A 180 -2.48 2.05 21.51
CA ALA A 180 -1.60 1.62 22.60
C ALA A 180 -1.68 0.10 22.75
N PHE A 181 -0.53 -0.57 22.87
CA PHE A 181 -0.43 -2.03 23.04
C PHE A 181 0.86 -2.38 23.81
N THR A 182 0.91 -3.59 24.36
CA THR A 182 2.05 -4.04 25.16
C THR A 182 2.81 -5.14 24.46
N VAL A 183 4.14 -5.01 24.38
CA VAL A 183 5.06 -6.05 23.92
C VAL A 183 6.08 -6.28 25.02
N GLU A 184 6.28 -7.53 25.44
CA GLU A 184 7.28 -7.89 26.47
C GLU A 184 7.17 -7.06 27.77
N GLY A 185 5.95 -6.67 28.15
CA GLY A 185 5.69 -5.86 29.34
C GLY A 185 5.94 -4.35 29.19
N GLN A 186 6.33 -3.89 28.01
CA GLN A 186 6.52 -2.47 27.68
C GLN A 186 5.35 -1.95 26.84
N GLU A 187 4.79 -0.80 27.21
CA GLU A 187 3.77 -0.11 26.41
C GLU A 187 4.42 0.56 25.20
N HIS A 188 3.83 0.33 24.03
CA HIS A 188 4.17 0.97 22.77
C HIS A 188 2.93 1.63 22.17
N THR A 189 3.15 2.60 21.28
CA THR A 189 2.08 3.24 20.54
C THR A 189 2.35 3.21 19.04
N LEU A 190 1.29 3.16 18.24
CA LEU A 190 1.33 3.37 16.80
C LEU A 190 0.27 4.41 16.43
N GLN A 191 0.70 5.53 15.86
CA GLN A 191 -0.17 6.52 15.24
C GLN A 191 -0.76 5.95 13.94
N VAL A 192 -2.05 6.17 13.73
CA VAL A 192 -2.80 5.59 12.61
C VAL A 192 -3.67 6.61 11.92
N ALA A 193 -3.85 6.44 10.62
CA ALA A 193 -4.96 7.03 9.88
C ALA A 193 -6.21 6.15 10.05
N VAL A 194 -7.39 6.76 9.87
CA VAL A 194 -8.68 6.05 9.83
C VAL A 194 -9.17 6.08 8.39
N GLU A 195 -9.41 4.91 7.82
CA GLU A 195 -9.94 4.75 6.46
C GLU A 195 -11.48 4.96 6.45
N PRO A 196 -12.12 5.19 5.28
CA PRO A 196 -13.56 5.49 5.21
C PRO A 196 -14.48 4.40 5.78
N ASP A 197 -14.03 3.15 5.82
CA ASP A 197 -14.76 2.02 6.41
C ASP A 197 -14.52 1.88 7.93
N GLY A 198 -13.77 2.79 8.52
CA GLY A 198 -13.41 2.80 9.94
C GLY A 198 -12.20 1.93 10.29
N SER A 199 -11.65 1.18 9.33
CA SER A 199 -10.40 0.45 9.54
C SER A 199 -9.23 1.40 9.74
N LEU A 200 -8.15 0.89 10.34
CA LEU A 200 -7.00 1.70 10.70
C LEU A 200 -5.85 1.38 9.75
N TRP A 201 -5.01 2.38 9.47
CA TRP A 201 -3.79 2.20 8.69
C TRP A 201 -2.60 2.83 9.41
N ALA A 202 -1.60 2.01 9.69
CA ALA A 202 -0.32 2.42 10.26
C ALA A 202 0.80 2.22 9.24
N VAL A 203 1.70 3.19 9.18
CA VAL A 203 3.03 3.00 8.61
C VAL A 203 4.01 2.95 9.76
N PHE A 204 4.79 1.89 9.86
CA PHE A 204 5.72 1.70 10.98
C PHE A 204 7.05 1.13 10.51
N ALA A 205 8.09 1.42 11.28
CA ALA A 205 9.33 0.65 11.25
C ALA A 205 9.59 0.09 12.64
N ASP A 206 10.49 -0.88 12.71
CA ASP A 206 10.83 -1.60 13.92
C ASP A 206 12.32 -2.01 13.90
N GLY A 207 12.79 -2.69 14.94
CA GLY A 207 14.19 -3.13 15.04
C GLY A 207 14.68 -4.05 13.90
N THR A 208 13.78 -4.58 13.06
CA THR A 208 14.13 -5.37 11.87
C THR A 208 14.23 -4.56 10.57
N SER A 209 13.67 -3.35 10.55
CA SER A 209 13.50 -2.56 9.33
C SER A 209 14.81 -2.10 8.72
N GLY A 210 14.97 -2.33 7.42
CA GLY A 210 16.19 -2.02 6.67
C GLY A 210 17.34 -3.01 6.91
N ASN A 211 17.12 -4.04 7.72
CA ASN A 211 18.07 -5.11 7.99
C ASN A 211 17.48 -6.45 7.52
N SER A 212 16.68 -7.12 8.37
CA SER A 212 16.05 -8.39 8.04
C SER A 212 14.62 -8.25 7.51
N SER A 213 14.14 -7.02 7.31
CA SER A 213 12.91 -6.70 6.60
C SER A 213 13.06 -5.39 5.81
N TYR A 214 12.13 -5.12 4.90
CA TYR A 214 12.05 -3.85 4.19
C TYR A 214 12.03 -2.66 5.17
N ARG A 215 12.51 -1.51 4.71
CA ARG A 215 12.74 -0.29 5.51
C ARG A 215 11.56 0.23 6.33
N PHE A 216 10.33 -0.17 6.01
CA PHE A 216 9.12 0.03 6.81
C PHE A 216 8.01 -0.89 6.31
N ARG A 217 6.97 -1.09 7.11
CA ARG A 217 5.83 -1.94 6.76
C ARG A 217 4.52 -1.24 7.09
N PHE A 218 3.44 -1.73 6.50
CA PHE A 218 2.09 -1.29 6.84
C PHE A 218 1.43 -2.28 7.77
N LEU A 219 0.65 -1.76 8.71
CA LEU A 219 -0.30 -2.54 9.48
C LEU A 219 -1.71 -2.02 9.16
N ARG A 220 -2.66 -2.92 8.94
CA ARG A 220 -4.07 -2.58 8.69
C ARG A 220 -5.00 -3.25 9.70
N PRO A 221 -5.08 -2.76 10.95
CA PRO A 221 -6.07 -3.23 11.89
C PRO A 221 -7.50 -2.95 11.39
N GLY A 222 -8.43 -3.83 11.75
CA GLY A 222 -9.85 -3.57 11.51
C GLY A 222 -10.39 -2.41 12.35
N PRO A 223 -11.66 -2.02 12.16
CA PRO A 223 -12.29 -0.99 12.97
C PRO A 223 -12.21 -1.31 14.47
N PRO A 224 -11.95 -0.32 15.34
CA PRO A 224 -11.98 -0.54 16.77
C PRO A 224 -13.41 -0.89 17.24
N ALA A 225 -13.50 -1.72 18.27
CA ALA A 225 -14.75 -1.98 18.97
C ALA A 225 -15.28 -0.70 19.65
N ALA A 226 -16.54 -0.72 20.08
CA ALA A 226 -17.19 0.44 20.74
C ALA A 226 -16.46 0.91 22.02
N ASP A 227 -15.73 0.02 22.68
CA ASP A 227 -14.90 0.33 23.85
C ASP A 227 -13.44 0.68 23.51
N GLY A 228 -13.13 0.86 22.21
CA GLY A 228 -11.80 1.20 21.72
C GLY A 228 -10.86 0.01 21.56
N ARG A 229 -11.25 -1.23 21.91
CA ARG A 229 -10.38 -2.40 21.69
C ARG A 229 -10.16 -2.67 20.21
N VAL A 230 -8.94 -2.99 19.84
CA VAL A 230 -8.56 -3.35 18.46
C VAL A 230 -7.48 -4.42 18.48
N SER A 231 -7.51 -5.31 17.48
CA SER A 231 -6.46 -6.33 17.30
C SER A 231 -5.25 -5.71 16.59
N VAL A 232 -4.07 -5.89 17.18
CA VAL A 232 -2.78 -5.50 16.60
C VAL A 232 -2.07 -6.77 16.18
N ASP A 233 -2.33 -7.22 14.94
CA ASP A 233 -1.79 -8.47 14.40
C ASP A 233 -0.57 -8.25 13.50
N PHE A 234 0.62 -8.26 14.09
CA PHE A 234 1.87 -8.09 13.34
C PHE A 234 2.20 -9.27 12.42
N ASN A 235 1.53 -10.42 12.56
CA ASN A 235 1.61 -11.50 11.55
C ASN A 235 1.11 -11.04 10.18
N ARG A 236 0.26 -10.02 10.16
CA ARG A 236 -0.31 -9.40 8.94
C ARG A 236 0.32 -8.05 8.62
N ALA A 237 1.46 -7.72 9.22
CA ALA A 237 2.27 -6.59 8.74
C ALA A 237 2.74 -6.89 7.31
N LEU A 238 2.50 -5.94 6.40
CA LEU A 238 2.69 -6.14 4.96
C LEU A 238 3.66 -5.14 4.36
N LEU A 239 4.30 -5.54 3.27
CA LEU A 239 5.15 -4.70 2.45
C LEU A 239 4.30 -3.63 1.74
N PRO A 240 4.72 -2.36 1.82
CA PRO A 240 4.07 -1.28 1.10
C PRO A 240 4.21 -1.48 -0.42
N PRO A 241 3.32 -0.92 -1.26
CA PRO A 241 3.45 -0.97 -2.72
C PRO A 241 4.82 -0.51 -3.25
N CYS A 242 5.47 0.45 -2.58
CA CYS A 242 6.82 0.90 -2.94
C CYS A 242 7.94 -0.13 -2.69
N ALA A 243 7.65 -1.25 -2.02
CA ALA A 243 8.57 -2.39 -1.98
C ALA A 243 8.54 -3.22 -3.28
N PHE A 244 7.53 -3.01 -4.12
CA PHE A 244 7.33 -3.73 -5.38
C PHE A 244 7.64 -2.87 -6.61
N ALA A 245 7.38 -1.57 -6.56
CA ALA A 245 7.74 -0.62 -7.62
C ALA A 245 8.07 0.77 -7.07
N ASP A 246 9.17 1.35 -7.51
CA ASP A 246 9.67 2.66 -7.04
C ASP A 246 8.74 3.84 -7.39
N HIS A 247 7.82 3.61 -8.31
CA HIS A 247 6.85 4.60 -8.77
C HIS A 247 5.67 4.82 -7.80
N PHE A 248 5.62 4.08 -6.68
CA PHE A 248 4.67 4.33 -5.61
C PHE A 248 5.20 5.33 -4.58
N ILE A 249 4.40 6.38 -4.36
CA ILE A 249 4.70 7.46 -3.41
C ILE A 249 4.16 7.10 -2.02
N CYS A 250 4.73 6.08 -1.40
CA CYS A 250 4.36 5.69 -0.03
C CYS A 250 4.99 6.64 0.99
N PRO A 251 4.27 7.02 2.06
CA PRO A 251 4.87 7.78 3.16
C PRO A 251 5.80 6.90 3.98
N PHE A 252 6.83 7.50 4.55
CA PHE A 252 7.63 6.89 5.60
C PHE A 252 6.86 6.92 6.95
N PRO A 253 7.26 6.09 7.93
CA PRO A 253 6.66 6.12 9.25
C PRO A 253 6.67 7.53 9.87
N PRO A 254 5.54 8.00 10.41
CA PRO A 254 5.52 9.29 11.10
C PRO A 254 6.35 9.25 12.40
N PRO A 255 6.77 10.42 12.91
CA PRO A 255 7.44 10.51 14.21
C PRO A 255 6.61 9.82 15.31
N GLY A 256 7.21 8.81 15.96
CA GLY A 256 6.55 7.98 16.96
C GLY A 256 6.21 6.56 16.49
N ASN A 257 6.18 6.31 15.17
CA ASN A 257 5.95 4.96 14.61
C ASN A 257 7.25 4.18 14.31
N MET A 258 8.34 4.55 14.97
CA MET A 258 9.59 3.80 14.97
C MET A 258 9.63 2.99 16.26
N LEU A 259 9.17 1.73 16.19
CA LEU A 259 9.15 0.84 17.33
C LEU A 259 10.57 0.39 17.69
N THR A 260 10.91 0.43 18.98
CA THR A 260 12.21 -0.04 19.47
C THR A 260 12.30 -1.57 19.52
N VAL A 261 11.16 -2.25 19.63
CA VAL A 261 11.09 -3.71 19.60
C VAL A 261 11.35 -4.24 18.19
N ALA A 262 12.02 -5.37 18.08
CA ALA A 262 12.18 -6.09 16.81
C ALA A 262 10.92 -6.92 16.53
N VAL A 263 10.14 -6.54 15.53
CA VAL A 263 8.88 -7.23 15.20
C VAL A 263 9.20 -8.46 14.35
N ALA A 264 9.30 -9.61 15.01
CA ALA A 264 9.64 -10.91 14.43
C ALA A 264 8.47 -11.64 13.74
N ALA A 265 7.37 -10.93 13.43
CA ALA A 265 6.28 -11.42 12.57
C ALA A 265 6.09 -10.59 11.26
N GLY A 266 5.29 -11.10 10.33
CA GLY A 266 4.85 -10.41 9.11
C GLY A 266 5.73 -10.62 7.86
N GLU A 267 5.37 -9.93 6.77
CA GLU A 267 6.14 -9.87 5.53
C GLU A 267 7.52 -9.22 5.78
N ARG A 268 8.53 -9.68 5.05
CA ARG A 268 9.94 -9.31 5.19
C ARG A 268 10.46 -8.60 3.96
N ASN A 269 10.55 -9.32 2.84
CA ASN A 269 11.16 -8.85 1.61
C ASN A 269 10.43 -9.41 0.39
N ARG A 270 10.50 -8.68 -0.72
CA ARG A 270 10.16 -9.22 -2.04
C ARG A 270 11.28 -10.17 -2.47
N ILE A 271 10.91 -11.32 -3.02
CA ILE A 271 11.85 -12.30 -3.58
C ILE A 271 11.60 -12.43 -5.08
N ASP A 272 12.67 -12.25 -5.85
CA ASP A 272 12.71 -12.49 -7.29
C ASP A 272 13.44 -13.81 -7.60
N ALA A 273 13.16 -14.39 -8.77
CA ALA A 273 13.75 -15.63 -9.28
C ALA A 273 15.17 -15.44 -9.84
#